data_AF-A0AAW6HNX9-F1
#
_entry.id   AF-A0AAW6HNX9-F1
#
_cell.length_a   1.000
_cell.length_b   1.000
_cell.length_c   1.000
_cell.angle_alpha   90.00
_cell.angle_beta   90.00
_cell.angle_gamma   90.00
#
_symmetry.space_group_name_H-M   'P 1'
#
loop_
_entity.id
_entity.type
_entity.pdbx_description
1 polymer ?
#
loop_
_entity_poly.entity_id
_entity_poly.type
_entity_poly.pdbx_seq_one_letter_code
_entity_poly.pdbx_strand_id
1 'polypeptide(L)'
;MKIKKNILKIVSLLSTFSIVVLSATSCTGVKISETNLPSISPNQPTDPNPSKPEPTKPMMKDESNPSLILAKEELNNLLKTEDSNISLYNDYSEIKSKLQNAYNVAKSINSDSVSSDQSILEAKNTLQTAIDNAASEKSSFDSSKPQLVEAYKSLKNTLENKSNVLNQIGDNVSYQGLINQYNSLYSVAELIITNTLQANDLTKEKIDNAKSNIENFVSTISDKKMVSDEYLNFKKFSIKSDNFIGDFLKTQNQPETWRIVSFSSNLNNVNNKFAFRKIDKLAQTDNLSDITDVAWIYDLRSQEGKTASYDFKFNYYSGSNAVLYFPYKIYTTSQNSTNLGLQYKLNNGDLIDISSIISDAQIDDIKIAKINLAGLIFGENTISFSVSGDKQNPMIGNMYVAQSESEESINKIRDNIFANEWNENNHNVITVNLVKGYGIANKIKTNLTKFSGKFNDNEETKTYYLLGYLGSKEGSGNDSKTDRYYVFYLNAPTQGTYKISGFYNSGETRGLSFWKDAYNAQENGKKAKFNNLNSGNNNWTSKLKNFNEAQKLSGNNASLDLIKGLNKIIVSGKEANNAAPNLGNITFTLVQ
;
A
#
# COMPACT_ATOMS: atom_id res chain seq x y z
N MET A 1 -27.85 -13.01 -21.47
CA MET A 1 -28.51 -11.85 -20.82
C MET A 1 -27.45 -10.76 -20.67
N LYS A 2 -27.45 -9.75 -21.56
CA LYS A 2 -26.41 -8.70 -21.62
C LYS A 2 -26.79 -7.54 -20.71
N ILE A 3 -26.02 -7.28 -19.67
CA ILE A 3 -26.17 -6.08 -18.83
C ILE A 3 -25.32 -4.97 -19.45
N LYS A 4 -25.98 -3.92 -19.97
CA LYS A 4 -25.34 -2.69 -20.44
C LYS A 4 -24.79 -1.91 -19.23
N LYS A 5 -23.49 -1.67 -19.19
CA LYS A 5 -22.86 -0.68 -18.30
C LYS A 5 -22.97 0.70 -18.95
N ASN A 6 -23.77 1.59 -18.37
CA ASN A 6 -23.74 3.02 -18.71
C ASN A 6 -22.51 3.64 -18.02
N ILE A 7 -21.50 3.96 -18.83
CA ILE A 7 -20.35 4.78 -18.41
C ILE A 7 -20.77 6.24 -18.57
N LEU A 8 -20.97 6.94 -17.46
CA LEU A 8 -21.17 8.38 -17.43
C LEU A 8 -19.82 9.05 -17.69
N LYS A 9 -19.61 9.59 -18.90
CA LYS A 9 -18.45 10.44 -19.21
C LYS A 9 -18.72 11.82 -18.65
N ILE A 10 -18.06 12.17 -17.55
CA ILE A 10 -17.97 13.56 -17.08
C ILE A 10 -16.95 14.25 -17.99
N VAL A 11 -17.44 15.16 -18.83
CA VAL A 11 -16.62 16.06 -19.63
C VAL A 11 -16.03 17.10 -18.68
N SER A 12 -14.71 17.06 -18.46
CA SER A 12 -14.01 18.17 -17.82
C SER A 12 -13.98 19.36 -18.79
N LEU A 13 -14.71 20.42 -18.45
CA LEU A 13 -14.63 21.69 -19.14
C LEU A 13 -13.66 22.60 -18.36
N LEU A 14 -12.37 22.27 -18.40
CA LEU A 14 -11.31 23.23 -18.06
C LEU A 14 -10.87 23.86 -19.39
N SER A 15 -11.55 24.93 -19.78
CA SER A 15 -11.13 25.77 -20.89
C SER A 15 -9.92 26.58 -20.45
N THR A 16 -8.75 26.26 -20.98
CA THR A 16 -7.57 27.11 -20.96
C THR A 16 -7.88 28.42 -21.67
N PHE A 17 -7.89 29.54 -20.93
CA PHE A 17 -7.71 30.86 -21.50
C PHE A 17 -6.53 31.54 -20.81
N SER A 18 -5.35 31.37 -21.40
CA SER A 18 -4.24 32.28 -21.19
C SER A 18 -4.58 33.61 -21.87
N ILE A 19 -4.74 34.68 -21.09
CA ILE A 19 -4.65 36.04 -21.61
C ILE A 19 -3.36 36.65 -21.04
N VAL A 20 -2.44 36.94 -21.94
CA VAL A 20 -1.24 37.73 -21.67
C VAL A 20 -1.69 39.12 -21.21
N VAL A 21 -1.42 39.45 -19.94
CA VAL A 21 -1.53 40.83 -19.45
C VAL A 21 -0.27 41.56 -19.89
N LEU A 22 -0.41 42.48 -20.84
CA LEU A 22 0.57 43.52 -21.10
C LEU A 22 0.56 44.48 -19.91
N SER A 23 1.63 44.46 -19.11
CA SER A 23 1.89 45.42 -18.05
C SER A 23 2.13 46.81 -18.64
N ALA A 24 1.25 47.77 -18.34
CA ALA A 24 1.59 49.18 -18.44
C ALA A 24 2.43 49.56 -17.22
N THR A 25 3.73 49.68 -17.44
CA THR A 25 4.71 50.22 -16.49
C THR A 25 4.38 51.67 -16.15
N SER A 26 4.47 51.97 -14.85
CA SER A 26 4.45 53.30 -14.23
C SER A 26 5.50 54.24 -14.81
N CYS A 27 5.12 55.47 -15.17
CA CYS A 27 6.04 56.59 -15.24
C CYS A 27 5.90 57.44 -13.96
N THR A 28 7.05 57.57 -13.30
CA THR A 28 7.35 58.37 -12.12
C THR A 28 7.15 59.86 -12.36
N GLY A 29 6.73 60.58 -11.31
CA GLY A 29 6.54 62.01 -11.33
C GLY A 29 7.82 62.84 -11.40
N VAL A 30 7.66 64.08 -11.86
CA VAL A 30 8.59 65.20 -11.66
C VAL A 30 7.74 66.43 -11.31
N LYS A 31 8.01 67.02 -10.14
CA LYS A 31 7.46 68.32 -9.70
C LYS A 31 8.26 69.46 -10.34
N ILE A 32 7.59 70.52 -10.83
CA ILE A 32 8.14 71.89 -10.83
C ILE A 32 7.02 72.94 -10.61
N SER A 33 7.23 73.71 -9.53
CA SER A 33 6.88 75.09 -9.15
C SER A 33 5.57 75.82 -9.48
N GLU A 34 5.11 76.54 -8.44
CA GLU A 34 4.14 77.64 -8.40
C GLU A 34 4.51 78.82 -9.31
N THR A 35 3.51 79.50 -9.89
CA THR A 35 3.28 80.96 -9.72
C THR A 35 2.02 81.47 -10.46
N ASN A 36 1.26 82.30 -9.74
CA ASN A 36 0.43 83.44 -10.16
C ASN A 36 -0.97 83.26 -10.82
N LEU A 37 -1.97 83.67 -10.02
CA LEU A 37 -3.28 84.28 -10.31
C LEU A 37 -3.26 85.33 -11.47
N PRO A 38 -4.41 85.72 -12.09
CA PRO A 38 -5.56 86.30 -11.37
C PRO A 38 -6.99 85.99 -11.88
N SER A 39 -7.95 86.21 -10.97
CA SER A 39 -9.41 86.19 -11.17
C SER A 39 -9.94 87.45 -11.84
N ILE A 40 -11.02 87.34 -12.64
CA ILE A 40 -12.05 88.39 -12.79
C ILE A 40 -13.44 87.75 -13.02
N SER A 41 -14.42 88.21 -12.26
CA SER A 41 -15.89 88.23 -12.48
C SER A 41 -16.35 89.64 -12.04
N PRO A 42 -17.60 90.18 -12.21
CA PRO A 42 -18.83 89.71 -12.88
C PRO A 42 -19.64 90.81 -13.69
N ASN A 43 -20.81 90.42 -14.26
CA ASN A 43 -22.07 91.18 -14.57
C ASN A 43 -22.03 92.33 -15.62
N GLN A 44 -23.07 92.66 -16.42
CA GLN A 44 -24.55 92.74 -16.25
C GLN A 44 -25.28 92.97 -17.65
N PRO A 45 -26.57 93.41 -17.79
CA PRO A 45 -27.75 92.64 -18.28
C PRO A 45 -28.44 93.21 -19.56
N THR A 46 -29.59 92.65 -20.00
CA THR A 46 -30.79 93.40 -20.51
C THR A 46 -32.02 92.51 -20.80
N ASP A 47 -33.20 92.99 -20.39
CA ASP A 47 -34.59 92.63 -20.82
C ASP A 47 -35.07 93.78 -21.78
N PRO A 48 -36.22 93.82 -22.53
CA PRO A 48 -37.52 93.18 -22.29
C PRO A 48 -38.31 92.64 -23.53
N ASN A 49 -39.42 91.94 -23.24
CA ASN A 49 -40.51 91.47 -24.13
C ASN A 49 -41.29 92.63 -24.84
N PRO A 50 -42.04 92.41 -25.97
CA PRO A 50 -43.50 92.15 -25.86
C PRO A 50 -44.22 91.36 -27.02
N SER A 51 -45.40 90.79 -26.69
CA SER A 51 -46.67 90.66 -27.48
C SER A 51 -47.06 89.40 -28.30
N LYS A 52 -48.29 88.91 -28.00
CA LYS A 52 -49.17 87.86 -28.63
C LYS A 52 -49.91 88.41 -29.91
N PRO A 53 -50.63 87.64 -30.79
CA PRO A 53 -51.72 86.68 -30.47
C PRO A 53 -51.81 85.36 -31.30
N GLU A 54 -52.57 84.38 -30.77
CA GLU A 54 -53.09 83.10 -31.34
C GLU A 54 -54.16 83.33 -32.47
N PRO A 55 -54.66 82.33 -33.27
CA PRO A 55 -54.96 80.92 -32.89
C PRO A 55 -54.89 79.79 -33.98
N THR A 56 -55.24 78.57 -33.53
CA THR A 56 -55.88 77.39 -34.21
C THR A 56 -55.03 76.19 -34.74
N LYS A 57 -55.16 75.07 -34.00
CA LYS A 57 -54.89 73.61 -34.23
C LYS A 57 -55.19 73.07 -35.65
N PRO A 58 -54.67 71.88 -36.09
CA PRO A 58 -54.68 70.61 -35.34
C PRO A 58 -53.43 69.69 -35.45
N MET A 59 -53.47 68.65 -34.61
CA MET A 59 -52.50 67.58 -34.37
C MET A 59 -52.25 66.62 -35.55
N MET A 60 -50.99 66.20 -35.70
CA MET A 60 -50.46 64.89 -36.17
C MET A 60 -48.97 64.90 -35.79
N LYS A 61 -48.48 64.36 -34.67
CA LYS A 61 -48.21 62.95 -34.32
C LYS A 61 -47.42 62.16 -35.36
N ASP A 62 -46.13 62.48 -35.51
CA ASP A 62 -45.03 61.49 -35.59
C ASP A 62 -43.69 62.20 -35.40
N GLU A 63 -43.14 62.17 -34.19
CA GLU A 63 -41.73 62.51 -33.95
C GLU A 63 -41.13 61.43 -33.04
N SER A 64 -40.39 60.51 -33.67
CA SER A 64 -39.42 59.65 -33.02
C SER A 64 -38.44 60.51 -32.22
N ASN A 65 -38.50 60.42 -30.89
CA ASN A 65 -37.59 61.10 -29.97
C ASN A 65 -36.15 60.56 -30.16
N PRO A 66 -35.18 61.32 -30.72
CA PRO A 66 -33.82 60.82 -30.99
C PRO A 66 -33.13 60.31 -29.72
N SER A 67 -33.50 60.87 -28.56
CA SER A 67 -33.02 60.47 -27.23
C SER A 67 -33.39 59.02 -26.87
N LEU A 68 -34.59 58.55 -27.26
CA LEU A 68 -35.06 57.20 -26.97
C LEU A 68 -34.29 56.14 -27.77
N ILE A 69 -34.06 56.42 -29.05
CA ILE A 69 -33.34 55.50 -29.95
C ILE A 69 -31.91 55.30 -29.43
N LEU A 70 -31.24 56.41 -29.06
CA LEU A 70 -29.92 56.37 -28.45
C LEU A 70 -29.92 55.62 -27.10
N ALA A 71 -30.89 55.89 -26.21
CA ALA A 71 -30.97 55.19 -24.92
C ALA A 71 -31.21 53.67 -25.07
N LYS A 72 -32.04 53.26 -26.05
CA LYS A 72 -32.23 51.85 -26.40
C LYS A 72 -30.96 51.22 -26.97
N GLU A 73 -30.24 51.92 -27.84
CA GLU A 73 -28.99 51.42 -28.42
C GLU A 73 -27.91 51.24 -27.34
N GLU A 74 -27.73 52.23 -26.45
CA GLU A 74 -26.80 52.16 -25.33
C GLU A 74 -27.15 51.04 -24.35
N LEU A 75 -28.43 50.89 -23.99
CA LEU A 75 -28.89 49.79 -23.14
C LEU A 75 -28.60 48.42 -23.79
N ASN A 76 -28.90 48.26 -25.08
CA ASN A 76 -28.57 47.03 -25.82
C ASN A 76 -27.05 46.76 -25.85
N ASN A 77 -26.23 47.79 -25.98
CA ASN A 77 -24.78 47.65 -25.94
C ASN A 77 -24.29 47.20 -24.56
N LEU A 78 -24.86 47.73 -23.47
CA LEU A 78 -24.57 47.23 -22.11
C LEU A 78 -25.00 45.77 -21.95
N LEU A 79 -26.20 45.40 -22.41
CA LEU A 79 -26.69 44.03 -22.31
C LEU A 79 -25.78 43.02 -23.04
N LYS A 80 -25.15 43.39 -24.16
CA LYS A 80 -24.16 42.54 -24.87
C LYS A 80 -22.91 42.23 -24.04
N THR A 81 -22.62 43.01 -23.00
CA THR A 81 -21.44 42.82 -22.14
C THR A 81 -21.68 41.89 -20.96
N GLU A 82 -22.89 41.37 -20.78
CA GLU A 82 -23.28 40.57 -19.63
C GLU A 82 -22.32 39.41 -19.34
N ASP A 83 -22.05 38.54 -20.32
CA ASP A 83 -21.19 37.37 -20.12
C ASP A 83 -19.78 37.78 -19.67
N SER A 84 -19.20 38.78 -20.33
CA SER A 84 -17.89 39.31 -19.96
C SER A 84 -17.89 39.90 -18.55
N ASN A 85 -18.90 40.70 -18.20
CA ASN A 85 -18.96 41.37 -16.91
C ASN A 85 -19.26 40.39 -15.77
N ILE A 86 -20.21 39.47 -15.95
CA ILE A 86 -20.56 38.44 -14.96
C ILE A 86 -19.37 37.51 -14.70
N SER A 87 -18.61 37.14 -15.73
CA SER A 87 -17.48 36.22 -15.59
C SER A 87 -16.35 36.76 -14.69
N LEU A 88 -16.18 38.09 -14.62
CA LEU A 88 -15.19 38.74 -13.75
C LEU A 88 -15.45 38.52 -12.25
N TYR A 89 -16.69 38.18 -11.89
CA TYR A 89 -17.12 38.03 -10.50
C TYR A 89 -17.46 36.57 -10.13
N ASN A 90 -17.02 35.59 -10.93
CA ASN A 90 -17.25 34.16 -10.65
C ASN A 90 -16.78 33.73 -9.26
N ASP A 91 -15.72 34.35 -8.74
CA ASP A 91 -15.17 34.08 -7.41
C ASP A 91 -15.81 34.94 -6.29
N TYR A 92 -16.81 35.78 -6.61
CA TYR A 92 -17.47 36.73 -5.69
C TYR A 92 -19.00 36.57 -5.80
N SER A 93 -19.53 35.56 -5.13
CA SER A 93 -20.93 35.13 -5.27
C SER A 93 -21.97 36.23 -5.06
N GLU A 94 -21.80 37.11 -4.06
CA GLU A 94 -22.75 38.19 -3.79
C GLU A 94 -22.69 39.26 -4.87
N ILE A 95 -21.48 39.68 -5.27
CA ILE A 95 -21.28 40.70 -6.31
C ILE A 95 -21.87 40.20 -7.64
N LYS A 96 -21.56 38.93 -7.98
CA LYS A 96 -22.10 38.27 -9.18
C LYS A 96 -23.62 38.23 -9.17
N SER A 97 -24.23 37.82 -8.04
CA SER A 97 -25.68 37.73 -7.91
C SER A 97 -26.38 39.09 -8.08
N LYS A 98 -25.88 40.14 -7.41
CA LYS A 98 -26.40 41.50 -7.57
C LYS A 98 -26.33 41.97 -9.02
N LEU A 99 -25.17 41.78 -9.67
CA LEU A 99 -24.97 42.19 -11.05
C LEU A 99 -25.89 41.41 -12.01
N GLN A 100 -26.03 40.10 -11.82
CA GLN A 100 -26.90 39.27 -12.63
C GLN A 100 -28.38 39.67 -12.50
N ASN A 101 -28.82 40.04 -11.31
CA ASN A 101 -30.16 40.59 -11.10
C ASN A 101 -30.36 41.93 -11.84
N ALA A 102 -29.36 42.82 -11.84
CA ALA A 102 -29.44 44.08 -12.59
C ALA A 102 -29.56 43.84 -14.11
N TYR A 103 -28.79 42.89 -14.67
CA TYR A 103 -28.94 42.48 -16.06
C TYR A 103 -30.33 41.91 -16.36
N ASN A 104 -30.86 41.04 -15.49
CA ASN A 104 -32.20 40.46 -15.67
C ASN A 104 -33.31 41.52 -15.65
N VAL A 105 -33.22 42.50 -14.76
CA VAL A 105 -34.15 43.65 -14.71
C VAL A 105 -34.04 44.47 -15.99
N ALA A 106 -32.83 44.81 -16.42
CA ALA A 106 -32.57 45.58 -17.64
C ALA A 106 -33.10 44.87 -18.91
N LYS A 107 -32.90 43.55 -19.04
CA LYS A 107 -33.46 42.72 -20.12
C LYS A 107 -34.98 42.75 -20.15
N SER A 108 -35.60 42.64 -18.98
CA SER A 108 -37.05 42.63 -18.83
C SER A 108 -37.65 43.95 -19.31
N ILE A 109 -37.04 45.08 -18.95
CA ILE A 109 -37.48 46.42 -19.40
C ILE A 109 -37.21 46.61 -20.90
N ASN A 110 -36.05 46.19 -21.40
CA ASN A 110 -35.69 46.35 -22.82
C ASN A 110 -36.57 45.52 -23.78
N SER A 111 -37.17 44.43 -23.30
CA SER A 111 -38.05 43.56 -24.08
C SER A 111 -39.54 43.91 -23.99
N ASP A 112 -39.92 44.82 -23.10
CA ASP A 112 -41.30 45.24 -22.91
C ASP A 112 -41.74 46.25 -23.99
N SER A 113 -42.74 45.86 -24.78
CA SER A 113 -43.33 46.66 -25.87
C SER A 113 -44.01 47.96 -25.42
N VAL A 114 -44.27 48.12 -24.12
CA VAL A 114 -45.00 49.28 -23.55
C VAL A 114 -44.10 50.16 -22.67
N SER A 115 -42.82 49.83 -22.53
CA SER A 115 -41.88 50.56 -21.68
C SER A 115 -41.69 52.02 -22.14
N SER A 116 -41.81 52.95 -21.19
CA SER A 116 -41.67 54.39 -21.45
C SER A 116 -40.20 54.81 -21.67
N ASP A 117 -39.98 55.94 -22.34
CA ASP A 117 -38.64 56.52 -22.54
C ASP A 117 -37.87 56.68 -21.23
N GLN A 118 -38.59 57.11 -20.19
CA GLN A 118 -38.06 57.28 -18.85
C GLN A 118 -37.62 55.94 -18.24
N SER A 119 -38.42 54.89 -18.42
CA SER A 119 -38.12 53.54 -17.92
C SER A 119 -36.87 52.93 -18.58
N ILE A 120 -36.66 53.19 -19.88
CA ILE A 120 -35.46 52.71 -20.59
C ILE A 120 -34.22 53.47 -20.16
N LEU A 121 -34.32 54.79 -19.99
CA LEU A 121 -33.22 55.60 -19.48
C LEU A 121 -32.84 55.22 -18.04
N GLU A 122 -33.83 54.99 -17.18
CA GLU A 122 -33.63 54.51 -15.81
C GLU A 122 -32.99 53.11 -15.79
N ALA A 123 -33.43 52.19 -16.65
CA ALA A 123 -32.83 50.87 -16.76
C ALA A 123 -31.36 50.93 -17.20
N LYS A 124 -31.04 51.77 -18.19
CA LYS A 124 -29.66 52.02 -18.64
C LYS A 124 -28.79 52.53 -17.50
N ASN A 125 -29.22 53.59 -16.83
CA ASN A 125 -28.45 54.21 -15.75
C ASN A 125 -28.31 53.25 -14.55
N THR A 126 -29.34 52.47 -14.24
CA THR A 126 -29.32 51.48 -13.16
C THR A 126 -28.34 50.35 -13.49
N LEU A 127 -28.36 49.84 -14.71
CA LEU A 127 -27.43 48.79 -15.14
C LEU A 127 -25.98 49.29 -15.14
N GLN A 128 -25.72 50.48 -15.68
CA GLN A 128 -24.39 51.11 -15.66
C GLN A 128 -23.90 51.27 -14.21
N THR A 129 -24.75 51.80 -13.33
CA THR A 129 -24.45 51.95 -11.90
C THR A 129 -24.14 50.60 -11.24
N ALA A 130 -24.88 49.54 -11.59
CA ALA A 130 -24.63 48.20 -11.06
C ALA A 130 -23.29 47.62 -11.52
N ILE A 131 -22.90 47.87 -12.78
CA ILE A 131 -21.59 47.47 -13.33
C ILE A 131 -20.47 48.20 -12.57
N ASP A 132 -20.58 49.52 -12.41
CA ASP A 132 -19.59 50.33 -11.70
C ASP A 132 -19.48 49.95 -10.21
N ASN A 133 -20.63 49.70 -9.57
CA ASN A 133 -20.68 49.24 -8.19
C ASN A 133 -20.02 47.87 -8.03
N ALA A 134 -20.23 46.93 -8.96
CA ALA A 134 -19.58 45.61 -8.88
C ALA A 134 -18.05 45.71 -8.91
N ALA A 135 -17.49 46.61 -9.74
CA ALA A 135 -16.05 46.87 -9.77
C ALA A 135 -15.53 47.50 -8.47
N SER A 136 -16.28 48.46 -7.91
CA SER A 136 -15.95 49.12 -6.64
C SER A 136 -16.05 48.18 -5.43
N GLU A 137 -17.11 47.39 -5.34
CA GLU A 137 -17.32 46.38 -4.29
C GLU A 137 -16.19 45.35 -4.31
N LYS A 138 -15.79 44.86 -5.49
CA LYS A 138 -14.67 43.92 -5.62
C LYS A 138 -13.35 44.55 -5.14
N SER A 139 -13.05 45.77 -5.59
CA SER A 139 -11.82 46.48 -5.19
C SER A 139 -11.77 46.72 -3.67
N SER A 140 -12.92 47.03 -3.06
CA SER A 140 -13.07 47.20 -1.62
C SER A 140 -12.85 45.88 -0.87
N PHE A 141 -13.45 44.78 -1.35
CA PHE A 141 -13.26 43.45 -0.79
C PHE A 141 -11.79 43.04 -0.84
N ASP A 142 -11.16 43.13 -2.01
CA ASP A 142 -9.77 42.74 -2.22
C ASP A 142 -8.82 43.52 -1.32
N SER A 143 -9.07 44.82 -1.15
CA SER A 143 -8.26 45.69 -0.29
C SER A 143 -8.45 45.40 1.20
N SER A 144 -9.66 44.98 1.60
CA SER A 144 -9.95 44.64 3.00
C SER A 144 -9.47 43.24 3.40
N LYS A 145 -9.32 42.32 2.43
CA LYS A 145 -8.91 40.92 2.66
C LYS A 145 -7.80 40.44 1.71
N PRO A 146 -6.67 41.16 1.58
CA PRO A 146 -5.67 40.88 0.55
C PRO A 146 -5.06 39.47 0.69
N GLN A 147 -4.76 39.05 1.93
CA GLN A 147 -4.16 37.74 2.19
C GLN A 147 -5.10 36.56 1.90
N LEU A 148 -6.42 36.77 2.07
CA LEU A 148 -7.42 35.75 1.74
C LEU A 148 -7.50 35.57 0.22
N VAL A 149 -7.53 36.68 -0.51
CA VAL A 149 -7.58 36.69 -1.98
C VAL A 149 -6.32 36.06 -2.56
N GLU A 150 -5.15 36.36 -2.01
CA GLU A 150 -3.89 35.76 -2.42
C GLU A 150 -3.86 34.24 -2.19
N ALA A 151 -4.26 33.79 -0.99
CA ALA A 151 -4.34 32.36 -0.68
C ALA A 151 -5.32 31.62 -1.60
N TYR A 152 -6.49 32.21 -1.87
CA TYR A 152 -7.50 31.65 -2.75
C TYR A 152 -6.99 31.48 -4.19
N LYS A 153 -6.30 32.51 -4.74
CA LYS A 153 -5.65 32.42 -6.06
C LYS A 153 -4.58 31.35 -6.08
N SER A 154 -3.78 31.25 -5.03
CA SER A 154 -2.74 30.23 -4.90
C SER A 154 -3.32 28.81 -4.89
N LEU A 155 -4.46 28.59 -4.21
CA LEU A 155 -5.16 27.31 -4.23
C LEU A 155 -5.72 26.99 -5.62
N LYS A 156 -6.29 27.97 -6.34
CA LYS A 156 -6.73 27.77 -7.74
C LYS A 156 -5.59 27.31 -8.64
N ASN A 157 -4.44 27.98 -8.58
CA ASN A 157 -3.24 27.56 -9.34
C ASN A 157 -2.77 26.16 -8.94
N THR A 158 -2.90 25.79 -7.66
CA THR A 158 -2.58 24.44 -7.19
C THR A 158 -3.48 23.41 -7.86
N LEU A 159 -4.79 23.68 -7.97
CA LEU A 159 -5.78 22.77 -8.56
C LEU A 159 -5.59 22.54 -10.07
N GLU A 160 -4.96 23.46 -10.79
CA GLU A 160 -4.65 23.28 -12.22
C GLU A 160 -3.69 22.11 -12.48
N ASN A 161 -2.92 21.69 -11.47
CA ASN A 161 -1.94 20.61 -11.59
C ASN A 161 -2.52 19.20 -11.41
N LYS A 162 -3.84 19.04 -11.21
CA LYS A 162 -4.49 17.74 -10.93
C LYS A 162 -4.04 16.63 -11.88
N SER A 163 -4.20 16.89 -13.18
CA SER A 163 -3.91 15.89 -14.22
C SER A 163 -2.43 15.54 -14.29
N ASN A 164 -1.54 16.52 -14.09
CA ASN A 164 -0.09 16.29 -14.11
C ASN A 164 0.34 15.34 -12.98
N VAL A 165 -0.18 15.55 -11.78
CA VAL A 165 0.13 14.68 -10.63
C VAL A 165 -0.52 13.31 -10.78
N LEU A 166 -1.77 13.21 -11.26
CA LEU A 166 -2.40 11.92 -11.53
C LEU A 166 -1.58 11.11 -12.54
N ASN A 167 -1.06 11.75 -13.59
CA ASN A 167 -0.15 11.12 -14.55
C ASN A 167 1.17 10.69 -13.90
N GLN A 168 1.71 11.47 -12.95
CA GLN A 168 2.91 11.12 -12.18
C GLN A 168 2.69 9.88 -11.28
N ILE A 169 1.50 9.76 -10.67
CA ILE A 169 1.12 8.58 -9.90
C ILE A 169 1.02 7.38 -10.84
N GLY A 170 0.30 7.53 -11.95
CA GLY A 170 0.06 6.51 -12.97
C GLY A 170 -1.07 5.56 -12.61
N ASP A 171 -1.56 4.81 -13.61
CA ASP A 171 -2.81 4.03 -13.51
C ASP A 171 -2.61 2.57 -13.04
N ASN A 172 -1.48 2.26 -12.39
CA ASN A 172 -1.25 0.93 -11.86
C ASN A 172 -2.25 0.64 -10.71
N VAL A 173 -2.81 -0.58 -10.69
CA VAL A 173 -3.70 -1.03 -9.60
C VAL A 173 -3.06 -0.91 -8.22
N SER A 174 -1.72 -0.98 -8.15
CA SER A 174 -0.89 -0.83 -6.94
C SER A 174 -0.87 0.58 -6.37
N TYR A 175 -1.33 1.57 -7.13
CA TYR A 175 -1.36 2.98 -6.73
C TYR A 175 -2.79 3.51 -6.55
N GLN A 176 -3.81 2.65 -6.54
CA GLN A 176 -5.20 3.08 -6.40
C GLN A 176 -5.46 3.81 -5.08
N GLY A 177 -4.82 3.38 -3.98
CA GLY A 177 -4.87 4.12 -2.71
C GLY A 177 -4.31 5.55 -2.84
N LEU A 178 -3.22 5.74 -3.59
CA LEU A 178 -2.64 7.06 -3.85
C LEU A 178 -3.59 7.94 -4.67
N ILE A 179 -4.17 7.40 -5.74
CA ILE A 179 -5.14 8.11 -6.59
C ILE A 179 -6.35 8.54 -5.77
N ASN A 180 -6.92 7.63 -4.97
CA ASN A 180 -8.09 7.92 -4.15
C ASN A 180 -7.80 8.99 -3.10
N GLN A 181 -6.65 8.90 -2.41
CA GLN A 181 -6.25 9.89 -1.43
C GLN A 181 -6.05 11.27 -2.08
N TYR A 182 -5.37 11.33 -3.23
CA TYR A 182 -5.16 12.58 -3.95
C TYR A 182 -6.47 13.22 -4.41
N ASN A 183 -7.38 12.43 -4.99
CA ASN A 183 -8.70 12.89 -5.41
C ASN A 183 -9.55 13.38 -4.23
N SER A 184 -9.45 12.74 -3.07
CA SER A 184 -10.14 13.19 -1.84
C SER A 184 -9.62 14.56 -1.38
N LEU A 185 -8.30 14.77 -1.38
CA LEU A 185 -7.70 16.07 -1.03
C LEU A 185 -8.13 17.16 -2.01
N TYR A 186 -8.14 16.83 -3.31
CA TYR A 186 -8.62 17.73 -4.35
C TYR A 186 -10.09 18.10 -4.21
N SER A 187 -10.95 17.14 -3.87
CA SER A 187 -12.38 17.39 -3.70
C SER A 187 -12.66 18.39 -2.58
N VAL A 188 -11.89 18.33 -1.48
CA VAL A 188 -11.96 19.31 -0.39
C VAL A 188 -11.57 20.70 -0.88
N ALA A 189 -10.50 20.82 -1.66
CA ALA A 189 -10.05 22.10 -2.23
C ALA A 189 -11.01 22.65 -3.30
N GLU A 190 -11.58 21.81 -4.15
CA GLU A 190 -12.59 22.18 -5.16
C GLU A 190 -13.86 22.72 -4.50
N LEU A 191 -14.28 22.14 -3.38
CA LEU A 191 -15.42 22.64 -2.60
C LEU A 191 -15.15 24.05 -2.04
N ILE A 192 -13.94 24.29 -1.54
CA ILE A 192 -13.52 25.62 -1.05
C ILE A 192 -13.61 26.66 -2.17
N ILE A 193 -13.10 26.35 -3.37
CA ILE A 193 -13.14 27.27 -4.51
C ILE A 193 -14.59 27.51 -4.96
N THR A 194 -15.41 26.45 -5.01
CA THR A 194 -16.83 26.53 -5.41
C THR A 194 -17.66 27.42 -4.49
N ASN A 195 -17.32 27.47 -3.19
CA ASN A 195 -18.00 28.35 -2.23
C ASN A 195 -17.67 29.84 -2.39
N THR A 196 -16.70 30.20 -3.23
CA THR A 196 -16.29 31.59 -3.55
C THR A 196 -15.68 32.36 -2.38
N LEU A 197 -15.06 33.52 -2.65
CA LEU A 197 -14.37 34.36 -1.65
C LEU A 197 -15.31 34.96 -0.59
N GLN A 198 -16.60 35.08 -0.89
CA GLN A 198 -17.59 35.73 -0.03
C GLN A 198 -18.36 34.74 0.88
N ALA A 199 -17.94 33.48 0.95
CA ALA A 199 -18.50 32.53 1.91
C ALA A 199 -18.20 32.95 3.36
N ASN A 200 -19.25 32.94 4.20
CA ASN A 200 -19.18 33.44 5.59
C ASN A 200 -18.15 32.71 6.47
N ASP A 201 -17.89 31.43 6.22
CA ASP A 201 -17.01 30.59 7.03
C ASP A 201 -15.61 30.42 6.41
N LEU A 202 -15.32 31.06 5.28
CA LEU A 202 -14.05 30.92 4.59
C LEU A 202 -12.95 31.73 5.30
N THR A 203 -11.87 31.06 5.65
CA THR A 203 -10.69 31.67 6.29
C THR A 203 -9.44 31.32 5.50
N LYS A 204 -8.40 32.17 5.64
CA LYS A 204 -7.08 31.90 5.07
C LYS A 204 -6.54 30.54 5.53
N GLU A 205 -6.73 30.21 6.81
CA GLU A 205 -6.28 28.94 7.40
C GLU A 205 -6.91 27.71 6.71
N LYS A 206 -8.22 27.74 6.41
CA LYS A 206 -8.89 26.64 5.68
C LYS A 206 -8.26 26.43 4.29
N ILE A 207 -7.95 27.53 3.60
CA ILE A 207 -7.34 27.49 2.26
C ILE A 207 -5.91 26.97 2.34
N ASP A 208 -5.10 27.52 3.26
CA ASP A 208 -3.72 27.11 3.45
C ASP A 208 -3.63 25.63 3.84
N ASN A 209 -4.50 25.15 4.74
CA ASN A 209 -4.55 23.73 5.12
C ASN A 209 -4.86 22.82 3.93
N ALA A 210 -5.84 23.18 3.09
CA ALA A 210 -6.16 22.42 1.89
C ALA A 210 -4.98 22.39 0.90
N LYS A 211 -4.34 23.53 0.67
CA LYS A 211 -3.16 23.66 -0.19
C LYS A 211 -1.98 22.84 0.34
N SER A 212 -1.61 23.03 1.61
CA SER A 212 -0.50 22.32 2.25
C SER A 212 -0.73 20.81 2.27
N ASN A 213 -1.96 20.33 2.49
CA ASN A 213 -2.26 18.90 2.43
C ASN A 213 -2.03 18.32 1.03
N ILE A 214 -2.38 19.06 -0.04
CA ILE A 214 -2.09 18.66 -1.42
C ILE A 214 -0.56 18.66 -1.65
N GLU A 215 0.13 19.73 -1.30
CA GLU A 215 1.59 19.86 -1.53
C GLU A 215 2.40 18.80 -0.76
N ASN A 216 2.04 18.53 0.50
CA ASN A 216 2.64 17.48 1.33
C ASN A 216 2.35 16.08 0.78
N PHE A 217 1.18 15.86 0.19
CA PHE A 217 0.90 14.60 -0.48
C PHE A 217 1.79 14.44 -1.71
N VAL A 218 1.87 15.47 -2.56
CA VAL A 218 2.68 15.47 -3.79
C VAL A 218 4.15 15.20 -3.49
N SER A 219 4.72 15.82 -2.45
CA SER A 219 6.12 15.63 -2.08
C SER A 219 6.46 14.21 -1.60
N THR A 220 5.45 13.41 -1.20
CA THR A 220 5.64 12.05 -0.66
C THR A 220 5.19 10.93 -1.61
N ILE A 221 4.77 11.25 -2.84
CA ILE A 221 4.30 10.26 -3.82
C ILE A 221 5.36 9.19 -4.09
N SER A 222 6.61 9.58 -4.34
CA SER A 222 7.69 8.65 -4.69
C SER A 222 7.94 7.61 -3.60
N ASP A 223 8.02 8.03 -2.33
CA ASP A 223 8.24 7.13 -1.20
C ASP A 223 7.06 6.17 -1.01
N LYS A 224 5.84 6.67 -1.15
CA LYS A 224 4.64 5.84 -1.01
C LYS A 224 4.46 4.86 -2.19
N LYS A 225 4.93 5.21 -3.39
CA LYS A 225 5.01 4.29 -4.53
C LYS A 225 5.99 3.16 -4.24
N MET A 226 7.19 3.48 -3.77
CA MET A 226 8.19 2.48 -3.37
C MET A 226 7.62 1.49 -2.33
N VAL A 227 6.92 2.00 -1.30
CA VAL A 227 6.25 1.13 -0.33
C VAL A 227 5.15 0.29 -0.97
N SER A 228 4.37 0.84 -1.90
CA SER A 228 3.31 0.10 -2.62
C SER A 228 3.89 -1.04 -3.48
N ASP A 229 5.03 -0.79 -4.13
CA ASP A 229 5.69 -1.76 -5.00
C ASP A 229 6.19 -2.99 -4.23
N GLU A 230 6.53 -2.86 -2.95
CA GLU A 230 6.90 -3.98 -2.09
C GLU A 230 5.77 -5.02 -1.93
N TYR A 231 4.50 -4.63 -2.13
CA TYR A 231 3.34 -5.52 -1.97
C TYR A 231 2.87 -6.17 -3.28
N LEU A 232 3.48 -5.85 -4.42
CA LEU A 232 3.12 -6.40 -5.74
C LEU A 232 3.10 -7.93 -5.76
N ASN A 233 4.18 -8.54 -5.24
CA ASN A 233 4.22 -9.97 -4.99
C ASN A 233 3.76 -10.25 -3.57
N PHE A 234 4.59 -9.85 -2.60
CA PHE A 234 4.31 -9.79 -1.19
C PHE A 234 5.43 -9.04 -0.47
N LYS A 235 5.11 -8.46 0.68
CA LYS A 235 6.09 -7.99 1.66
C LYS A 235 6.17 -8.99 2.81
N LYS A 236 7.39 -9.46 3.11
CA LYS A 236 7.67 -10.34 4.26
C LYS A 236 7.90 -9.50 5.51
N PHE A 237 7.31 -9.92 6.61
CA PHE A 237 7.54 -9.41 7.94
C PHE A 237 8.02 -10.55 8.83
N SER A 238 9.33 -10.60 9.04
CA SER A 238 9.92 -11.59 9.95
C SER A 238 9.50 -11.27 11.39
N ILE A 239 9.16 -12.30 12.16
CA ILE A 239 8.86 -12.16 13.58
C ILE A 239 10.14 -11.74 14.30
N LYS A 240 10.14 -10.51 14.78
CA LYS A 240 11.18 -9.91 15.60
C LYS A 240 10.51 -9.08 16.69
N SER A 241 11.23 -8.83 17.78
CA SER A 241 10.78 -7.97 18.88
C SER A 241 10.26 -6.60 18.42
N ASP A 242 10.86 -6.07 17.35
CA ASP A 242 10.61 -4.69 16.91
C ASP A 242 9.32 -4.57 16.08
N ASN A 243 8.88 -5.66 15.44
CA ASN A 243 7.76 -5.68 14.48
C ASN A 243 6.51 -6.39 15.00
N PHE A 244 6.64 -7.16 16.09
CA PHE A 244 5.54 -7.84 16.78
C PHE A 244 5.54 -7.41 18.23
N ILE A 245 4.77 -6.37 18.51
CA ILE A 245 4.70 -5.74 19.82
C ILE A 245 3.42 -6.24 20.48
N GLY A 246 3.52 -7.08 21.50
CA GLY A 246 2.34 -7.32 22.33
C GLY A 246 2.10 -6.19 23.31
N ASP A 247 0.86 -6.09 23.80
CA ASP A 247 0.43 -5.03 24.73
C ASP A 247 1.32 -4.87 25.98
N PHE A 248 2.07 -5.90 26.33
CA PHE A 248 3.00 -5.95 27.45
C PHE A 248 4.22 -5.00 27.35
N LEU A 249 4.60 -4.54 26.15
CA LEU A 249 5.67 -3.54 26.01
C LEU A 249 5.24 -2.15 26.52
N LYS A 250 3.93 -1.92 26.69
CA LYS A 250 3.41 -0.71 27.38
C LYS A 250 3.64 -0.78 28.91
N THR A 251 3.92 -1.98 29.45
CA THR A 251 4.06 -2.24 30.91
C THR A 251 5.42 -2.84 31.32
N GLN A 252 6.44 -2.75 30.46
CA GLN A 252 7.82 -3.27 30.64
C GLN A 252 8.01 -4.77 30.91
N ASN A 253 6.97 -5.55 31.18
CA ASN A 253 7.08 -6.98 31.49
C ASN A 253 6.43 -7.84 30.40
N GLN A 254 7.22 -8.55 29.59
CA GLN A 254 6.69 -9.56 28.68
C GLN A 254 5.95 -10.68 29.43
N PRO A 255 4.89 -11.28 28.88
CA PRO A 255 4.29 -12.49 29.43
C PRO A 255 5.36 -13.58 29.51
N GLU A 256 5.43 -14.32 30.62
CA GLU A 256 6.41 -15.41 30.76
C GLU A 256 6.23 -16.54 29.72
N THR A 257 5.11 -16.52 29.01
CA THR A 257 4.69 -17.44 27.95
C THR A 257 5.01 -16.96 26.53
N TRP A 258 5.38 -15.68 26.33
CA TRP A 258 5.90 -15.22 25.04
C TRP A 258 7.23 -15.91 24.75
N ARG A 259 7.27 -16.74 23.71
CA ARG A 259 8.46 -17.51 23.32
C ARG A 259 8.59 -17.51 21.80
N ILE A 260 9.61 -16.81 21.30
CA ILE A 260 10.05 -16.91 19.91
C ILE A 260 11.14 -17.97 19.81
N VAL A 261 11.05 -18.85 18.82
CA VAL A 261 12.10 -19.85 18.55
C VAL A 261 12.72 -19.67 17.16
N SER A 262 13.99 -19.26 17.12
CA SER A 262 14.84 -19.17 15.90
C SER A 262 16.16 -19.95 16.09
N PHE A 263 17.03 -20.06 15.07
CA PHE A 263 18.38 -20.61 15.23
C PHE A 263 19.43 -19.50 15.32
N SER A 264 20.23 -19.50 16.38
CA SER A 264 21.33 -18.54 16.58
C SER A 264 22.71 -19.15 16.34
N SER A 265 23.68 -18.30 16.01
CA SER A 265 25.06 -18.68 15.68
C SER A 265 25.99 -18.90 16.89
N ASN A 266 25.49 -19.06 18.12
CA ASN A 266 26.38 -19.28 19.27
C ASN A 266 27.04 -20.66 19.21
N LEU A 267 28.30 -20.69 18.75
CA LEU A 267 29.13 -21.87 18.54
C LEU A 267 30.25 -21.99 19.58
N ASN A 268 30.09 -21.41 20.77
CA ASN A 268 31.13 -21.33 21.79
C ASN A 268 31.51 -22.67 22.44
N ASN A 269 30.94 -23.79 21.98
CA ASN A 269 31.35 -25.12 22.44
C ASN A 269 32.38 -25.74 21.47
N VAL A 270 33.62 -25.87 21.95
CA VAL A 270 34.81 -26.26 21.19
C VAL A 270 34.75 -27.67 20.61
N ASN A 271 33.85 -28.51 21.11
CA ASN A 271 33.79 -29.93 20.73
C ASN A 271 32.69 -30.26 19.71
N ASN A 272 31.70 -29.39 19.50
CA ASN A 272 30.73 -29.51 18.40
C ASN A 272 30.09 -28.15 18.07
N LYS A 273 30.21 -27.70 16.82
CA LYS A 273 29.66 -26.41 16.33
C LYS A 273 28.19 -26.54 15.90
N PHE A 274 27.28 -26.75 16.87
CA PHE A 274 25.84 -26.78 16.62
C PHE A 274 25.20 -25.40 16.77
N ALA A 275 24.29 -25.05 15.86
CA ALA A 275 23.37 -23.94 16.07
C ALA A 275 22.23 -24.40 17.01
N PHE A 276 21.89 -23.59 18.00
CA PHE A 276 20.85 -23.92 18.97
C PHE A 276 19.57 -23.14 18.68
N ARG A 277 18.45 -23.73 19.07
CA ARG A 277 17.17 -23.02 19.12
C ARG A 277 17.27 -21.94 20.20
N LYS A 278 17.25 -20.67 19.81
CA LYS A 278 17.12 -19.55 20.73
C LYS A 278 15.66 -19.43 21.11
N ILE A 279 15.35 -19.56 22.40
CA ILE A 279 14.03 -19.24 22.95
C ILE A 279 14.20 -17.92 23.69
N ASP A 280 13.67 -16.83 23.15
CA ASP A 280 13.87 -15.50 23.75
C ASP A 280 12.82 -15.23 24.84
N LYS A 281 13.27 -15.02 26.09
CA LYS A 281 12.65 -14.12 27.08
C LYS A 281 13.50 -12.85 26.99
N LEU A 282 12.95 -11.67 26.71
CA LEU A 282 13.71 -10.40 26.57
C LEU A 282 14.80 -10.25 27.65
N ALA A 283 15.99 -10.74 27.37
CA ALA A 283 17.19 -10.54 28.17
C ALA A 283 18.23 -9.94 27.23
N GLN A 284 18.57 -8.69 27.53
CA GLN A 284 19.18 -7.70 26.63
C GLN A 284 20.67 -7.95 26.34
N THR A 285 21.21 -9.17 26.52
CA THR A 285 22.66 -9.35 26.70
C THR A 285 23.39 -10.23 25.69
N ASP A 286 22.73 -10.84 24.71
CA ASP A 286 23.44 -11.68 23.74
C ASP A 286 23.46 -11.05 22.33
N ASN A 287 24.58 -10.38 22.00
CA ASN A 287 24.94 -9.91 20.65
C ASN A 287 25.20 -11.08 19.69
N LEU A 288 24.22 -11.95 19.47
CA LEU A 288 24.30 -13.09 18.56
C LEU A 288 23.52 -12.79 17.27
N SER A 289 24.15 -13.04 16.12
CA SER A 289 23.44 -12.99 14.83
C SER A 289 22.69 -14.29 14.59
N ASP A 290 21.41 -14.18 14.28
CA ASP A 290 20.60 -15.31 13.83
C ASP A 290 21.04 -15.75 12.43
N ILE A 291 21.13 -17.07 12.20
CA ILE A 291 21.53 -17.62 10.91
C ILE A 291 20.33 -17.81 9.96
N THR A 292 19.12 -17.63 10.48
CA THR A 292 17.83 -17.72 9.78
C THR A 292 16.83 -16.81 10.45
N ASP A 293 15.87 -16.29 9.68
CA ASP A 293 14.74 -15.51 10.20
C ASP A 293 13.47 -16.36 10.36
N VAL A 294 13.59 -17.69 10.26
CA VAL A 294 12.53 -18.64 10.59
C VAL A 294 12.29 -18.59 12.10
N ALA A 295 11.10 -18.12 12.47
CA ALA A 295 10.68 -17.94 13.85
C ALA A 295 9.25 -18.45 14.05
N TRP A 296 8.98 -18.95 15.26
CA TRP A 296 7.63 -19.33 15.71
C TRP A 296 7.28 -18.59 16.99
N ILE A 297 6.10 -17.99 17.06
CA ILE A 297 5.46 -17.57 18.32
C ILE A 297 4.68 -18.77 18.86
N TYR A 298 5.05 -19.27 20.04
CA TYR A 298 4.45 -20.50 20.60
C TYR A 298 3.16 -20.30 21.38
N ASP A 299 2.99 -19.15 22.03
CA ASP A 299 1.79 -18.84 22.81
C ASP A 299 1.34 -17.41 22.56
N LEU A 300 0.07 -17.22 22.22
CA LEU A 300 -0.59 -15.92 22.07
C LEU A 300 -1.44 -15.56 23.31
N ARG A 301 -1.42 -16.38 24.38
CA ARG A 301 -2.15 -16.11 25.63
C ARG A 301 -1.23 -15.39 26.63
N SER A 302 -1.77 -14.39 27.34
CA SER A 302 -1.12 -13.90 28.56
C SER A 302 -1.41 -14.83 29.74
N GLN A 303 -0.61 -14.71 30.80
CA GLN A 303 -0.91 -15.36 32.07
C GLN A 303 -2.32 -15.01 32.57
N GLU A 304 -2.99 -16.00 33.16
CA GLU A 304 -4.29 -15.97 33.86
C GLU A 304 -5.30 -14.92 33.40
N GLY A 305 -6.24 -15.34 32.54
CA GLY A 305 -7.56 -14.69 32.40
C GLY A 305 -7.62 -13.38 31.61
N LYS A 306 -6.51 -12.91 31.02
CA LYS A 306 -6.51 -11.78 30.06
C LYS A 306 -6.09 -12.26 28.67
N THR A 307 -6.67 -11.68 27.63
CA THR A 307 -6.24 -11.86 26.24
C THR A 307 -4.94 -11.10 26.02
N ALA A 308 -3.83 -11.77 25.72
CA ALA A 308 -2.71 -11.08 25.11
C ALA A 308 -3.08 -10.79 23.66
N SER A 309 -2.94 -9.53 23.24
CA SER A 309 -2.97 -9.15 21.84
C SER A 309 -1.56 -8.84 21.36
N TYR A 310 -1.22 -9.38 20.19
CA TYR A 310 0.04 -9.10 19.50
C TYR A 310 -0.25 -8.23 18.30
N ASP A 311 0.28 -7.01 18.36
CA ASP A 311 0.09 -6.01 17.32
C ASP A 311 1.20 -6.18 16.27
N PHE A 312 0.74 -6.40 15.04
CA PHE A 312 1.52 -6.39 13.83
C PHE A 312 1.20 -5.12 13.05
N LYS A 313 2.19 -4.26 12.84
CA LYS A 313 2.03 -2.96 12.18
C LYS A 313 2.68 -2.93 10.80
N PHE A 314 2.02 -2.30 9.84
CA PHE A 314 2.58 -2.09 8.50
C PHE A 314 1.97 -0.89 7.78
N ASN A 315 2.77 -0.20 6.98
CA ASN A 315 2.31 0.89 6.12
C ASN A 315 1.74 0.34 4.80
N TYR A 316 0.56 0.79 4.40
CA TYR A 316 -0.12 0.34 3.19
C TYR A 316 -0.74 1.52 2.43
N TYR A 317 -0.41 1.64 1.13
CA TYR A 317 -0.85 2.76 0.28
C TYR A 317 -1.51 2.31 -1.03
N SER A 318 -1.66 1.00 -1.25
CA SER A 318 -2.12 0.45 -2.54
C SER A 318 -3.64 0.38 -2.68
N GLY A 319 -4.39 0.42 -1.59
CA GLY A 319 -5.84 0.36 -1.59
C GLY A 319 -6.40 0.06 -0.20
N SER A 320 -7.66 -0.37 -0.15
CA SER A 320 -8.35 -0.73 1.11
C SER A 320 -8.40 -2.23 1.37
N ASN A 321 -7.84 -3.05 0.48
CA ASN A 321 -7.83 -4.50 0.58
C ASN A 321 -6.42 -5.06 0.37
N ALA A 322 -6.09 -6.12 1.11
CA ALA A 322 -4.87 -6.90 0.93
C ALA A 322 -5.12 -8.34 1.40
N VAL A 323 -4.13 -9.21 1.23
CA VAL A 323 -4.18 -10.60 1.66
C VAL A 323 -3.00 -10.88 2.57
N LEU A 324 -3.27 -11.38 3.76
CA LEU A 324 -2.26 -11.78 4.73
C LEU A 324 -2.07 -13.29 4.70
N TYR A 325 -0.84 -13.76 4.61
CA TYR A 325 -0.46 -15.16 4.73
C TYR A 325 0.53 -15.35 5.88
N PHE A 326 0.46 -16.52 6.52
CA PHE A 326 1.47 -16.95 7.49
C PHE A 326 1.45 -18.47 7.70
N PRO A 327 2.60 -19.12 7.91
CA PRO A 327 2.62 -20.50 8.31
C PRO A 327 2.16 -20.63 9.77
N TYR A 328 1.37 -21.66 10.06
CA TYR A 328 0.92 -21.97 11.40
C TYR A 328 0.92 -23.49 11.66
N LYS A 329 1.02 -23.84 12.94
CA LYS A 329 0.93 -25.22 13.42
C LYS A 329 0.07 -25.26 14.68
N ILE A 330 -0.69 -26.32 14.86
CA ILE A 330 -1.46 -26.53 16.10
C ILE A 330 -0.67 -27.48 17.01
N TYR A 331 -0.49 -27.10 18.28
CA TYR A 331 0.14 -27.94 19.29
C TYR A 331 -0.93 -28.69 20.07
N THR A 332 -1.28 -29.93 19.69
CA THR A 332 -2.02 -30.84 20.59
C THR A 332 -1.59 -32.29 20.48
N THR A 333 -1.72 -32.98 21.61
CA THR A 333 -1.64 -34.44 21.79
C THR A 333 -3.01 -35.11 21.78
N SER A 334 -4.11 -34.36 21.61
CA SER A 334 -5.48 -34.86 21.64
C SER A 334 -6.15 -34.77 20.25
N GLN A 335 -6.82 -35.86 19.86
CA GLN A 335 -7.38 -36.09 18.54
C GLN A 335 -8.56 -35.19 18.12
N ASN A 336 -8.95 -34.20 18.93
CA ASN A 336 -10.00 -33.25 18.58
C ASN A 336 -9.38 -31.97 17.97
N SER A 337 -8.88 -32.10 16.74
CA SER A 337 -8.09 -31.09 16.00
C SER A 337 -8.90 -29.97 15.34
N THR A 338 -10.17 -29.77 15.71
CA THR A 338 -11.10 -28.94 14.92
C THR A 338 -11.30 -27.51 15.41
N ASN A 339 -10.79 -27.11 16.58
CA ASN A 339 -11.09 -25.78 17.14
C ASN A 339 -9.83 -24.91 17.26
N LEU A 340 -9.36 -24.37 16.13
CA LEU A 340 -8.36 -23.29 16.11
C LEU A 340 -8.93 -22.05 16.83
N GLY A 341 -8.21 -21.57 17.85
CA GLY A 341 -8.63 -20.43 18.67
C GLY A 341 -8.22 -19.06 18.17
N LEU A 342 -7.52 -18.98 17.03
CA LEU A 342 -6.92 -17.74 16.54
C LEU A 342 -7.98 -16.73 16.10
N GLN A 343 -7.82 -15.50 16.59
CA GLN A 343 -8.65 -14.35 16.25
C GLN A 343 -7.75 -13.19 15.81
N TYR A 344 -8.29 -12.28 15.01
CA TYR A 344 -7.63 -11.01 14.71
C TYR A 344 -8.60 -9.84 14.73
N LYS A 345 -8.05 -8.67 15.01
CA LYS A 345 -8.71 -7.38 14.82
C LYS A 345 -7.85 -6.52 13.90
N LEU A 346 -8.45 -5.96 12.86
CA LEU A 346 -7.79 -5.00 11.97
C LEU A 346 -8.16 -3.58 12.40
N ASN A 347 -7.15 -2.75 12.68
CA ASN A 347 -7.29 -1.37 13.14
C ASN A 347 -8.28 -1.29 14.32
N ASN A 348 -9.27 -0.41 14.23
CA ASN A 348 -10.33 -0.25 15.23
C ASN A 348 -11.58 -1.09 14.92
N GLY A 349 -11.48 -2.07 14.03
CA GLY A 349 -12.60 -2.93 13.61
C GLY A 349 -13.01 -3.99 14.64
N ASP A 350 -13.90 -4.86 14.21
CA ASP A 350 -14.40 -5.98 15.01
C ASP A 350 -13.38 -7.12 15.09
N LEU A 351 -13.53 -7.95 16.12
CA LEU A 351 -12.74 -9.16 16.31
C LEU A 351 -13.29 -10.29 15.42
N ILE A 352 -12.41 -10.94 14.65
CA ILE A 352 -12.76 -11.95 13.64
C ILE A 352 -12.07 -13.29 13.96
N ASP A 353 -12.85 -14.39 14.00
CA ASP A 353 -12.35 -15.76 14.18
C ASP A 353 -11.73 -16.33 12.89
N ILE A 354 -10.46 -16.74 12.93
CA ILE A 354 -9.72 -17.26 11.77
C ILE A 354 -10.08 -18.73 11.46
N SER A 355 -10.78 -19.43 12.36
CA SER A 355 -11.21 -20.82 12.17
C SER A 355 -12.06 -21.08 10.91
N SER A 356 -12.64 -20.04 10.31
CA SER A 356 -13.46 -20.11 9.08
C SER A 356 -12.66 -19.93 7.77
N ILE A 357 -11.36 -19.64 7.84
CA ILE A 357 -10.61 -18.99 6.74
C ILE A 357 -9.54 -19.90 6.09
N ILE A 358 -9.33 -21.13 6.56
CA ILE A 358 -8.24 -21.99 6.04
C ILE A 358 -8.70 -22.82 4.84
N SER A 359 -8.30 -22.40 3.64
CA SER A 359 -8.34 -23.22 2.43
C SER A 359 -7.24 -22.75 1.48
N ASP A 360 -6.06 -23.35 1.58
CA ASP A 360 -5.19 -23.62 0.42
C ASP A 360 -4.04 -24.55 0.85
N ALA A 361 -4.13 -25.81 0.41
CA ALA A 361 -3.21 -26.93 0.64
C ALA A 361 -3.06 -27.39 2.11
N GLN A 362 -3.83 -28.42 2.49
CA GLN A 362 -3.57 -29.16 3.73
C GLN A 362 -2.35 -30.05 3.54
N ILE A 363 -1.29 -29.75 4.27
CA ILE A 363 -0.26 -30.72 4.60
C ILE A 363 -0.19 -30.77 6.13
N ASP A 364 -0.33 -31.97 6.69
CA ASP A 364 -0.75 -32.18 8.08
C ASP A 364 0.13 -31.53 9.16
N ASP A 365 1.39 -31.19 8.88
CA ASP A 365 2.33 -30.77 9.92
C ASP A 365 2.58 -29.24 9.99
N ILE A 366 2.55 -28.51 8.87
CA ILE A 366 2.61 -27.03 8.78
C ILE A 366 1.57 -26.58 7.76
N LYS A 367 0.67 -25.70 8.17
CA LYS A 367 -0.39 -25.13 7.33
C LYS A 367 -0.06 -23.67 7.00
N ILE A 368 -0.63 -23.14 5.93
CA ILE A 368 -0.55 -21.70 5.59
C ILE A 368 -1.94 -21.09 5.79
N ALA A 369 -2.04 -20.11 6.69
CA ALA A 369 -3.22 -19.28 6.82
C ALA A 369 -3.25 -18.25 5.69
N LYS A 370 -4.45 -17.85 5.27
CA LYS A 370 -4.71 -16.86 4.22
C LYS A 370 -5.89 -16.01 4.64
N ILE A 371 -5.69 -14.74 4.97
CA ILE A 371 -6.72 -13.84 5.49
C ILE A 371 -6.93 -12.69 4.51
N ASN A 372 -8.16 -12.51 4.05
CA ASN A 372 -8.54 -11.32 3.29
C ASN A 372 -8.75 -10.15 4.23
N LEU A 373 -7.87 -9.15 4.12
CA LEU A 373 -7.95 -7.91 4.86
C LEU A 373 -8.79 -6.92 4.05
N ALA A 374 -9.87 -6.43 4.66
CA ALA A 374 -10.72 -5.38 4.10
C ALA A 374 -10.83 -4.22 5.10
N GLY A 375 -10.87 -2.99 4.61
CA GLY A 375 -10.92 -1.80 5.46
C GLY A 375 -9.54 -1.32 5.92
N LEU A 376 -8.50 -1.57 5.12
CA LEU A 376 -7.19 -0.96 5.34
C LEU A 376 -7.28 0.55 5.17
N ILE A 377 -6.61 1.28 6.06
CA ILE A 377 -6.48 2.74 5.99
C ILE A 377 -5.23 3.11 5.20
N PHE A 378 -5.27 4.27 4.54
CA PHE A 378 -4.14 4.81 3.82
C PHE A 378 -3.06 5.26 4.82
N GLY A 379 -1.96 4.50 4.94
CA GLY A 379 -0.93 4.71 5.96
C GLY A 379 -0.69 3.49 6.83
N GLU A 380 -0.39 3.71 8.12
CA GLU A 380 -0.12 2.65 9.09
C GLU A 380 -1.40 1.87 9.42
N ASN A 381 -1.33 0.55 9.31
CA ASN A 381 -2.38 -0.38 9.73
C ASN A 381 -1.85 -1.25 10.86
N THR A 382 -2.73 -1.65 11.78
CA THR A 382 -2.42 -2.57 12.89
C THR A 382 -3.31 -3.80 12.83
N ILE A 383 -2.73 -4.99 12.92
CA ILE A 383 -3.45 -6.26 13.11
C ILE A 383 -3.12 -6.77 14.50
N SER A 384 -4.12 -6.89 15.35
CA SER A 384 -3.99 -7.46 16.70
C SER A 384 -4.42 -8.92 16.68
N PHE A 385 -3.49 -9.86 16.91
CA PHE A 385 -3.80 -11.28 17.03
C PHE A 385 -4.06 -11.68 18.48
N SER A 386 -5.04 -12.53 18.72
CA SER A 386 -5.35 -13.09 20.03
C SER A 386 -5.89 -14.52 19.93
N VAL A 387 -6.12 -15.17 21.08
CA VAL A 387 -6.73 -16.50 21.15
C VAL A 387 -8.02 -16.44 21.96
N SER A 388 -9.05 -17.06 21.39
CA SER A 388 -10.37 -17.29 21.98
C SER A 388 -10.29 -18.33 23.11
N GLY A 389 -10.26 -17.87 24.37
CA GLY A 389 -10.48 -18.67 25.58
C GLY A 389 -9.85 -20.08 25.54
N ASP A 390 -10.71 -21.10 25.66
CA ASP A 390 -10.32 -22.51 25.79
C ASP A 390 -9.98 -23.21 24.46
N LYS A 391 -9.98 -22.50 23.32
CA LYS A 391 -9.66 -23.08 22.01
C LYS A 391 -8.14 -23.30 21.86
N GLN A 392 -7.75 -24.11 20.87
CA GLN A 392 -6.34 -24.46 20.66
C GLN A 392 -5.55 -23.25 20.14
N ASN A 393 -4.50 -22.89 20.86
CA ASN A 393 -3.58 -21.85 20.45
C ASN A 393 -2.62 -22.38 19.36
N PRO A 394 -2.55 -21.75 18.18
CA PRO A 394 -1.57 -22.10 17.17
C PRO A 394 -0.19 -21.52 17.49
N MET A 395 0.84 -22.21 17.03
CA MET A 395 2.12 -21.59 16.74
C MET A 395 2.01 -20.84 15.41
N ILE A 396 2.42 -19.58 15.36
CA ILE A 396 2.40 -18.76 14.13
C ILE A 396 3.81 -18.34 13.72
N GLY A 397 4.08 -18.31 12.42
CA GLY A 397 5.34 -17.89 11.84
C GLY A 397 5.26 -16.51 11.18
N ASN A 398 6.27 -16.21 10.35
CA ASN A 398 6.44 -14.93 9.67
C ASN A 398 5.18 -14.54 8.86
N MET A 399 4.93 -13.23 8.76
CA MET A 399 3.76 -12.71 8.06
C MET A 399 4.14 -12.25 6.66
N TYR A 400 3.19 -12.40 5.73
CA TYR A 400 3.36 -12.07 4.32
C TYR A 400 2.12 -11.31 3.87
N VAL A 401 2.27 -10.04 3.48
CA VAL A 401 1.14 -9.24 2.99
C VAL A 401 1.29 -9.07 1.49
N ALA A 402 0.28 -9.46 0.72
CA ALA A 402 0.22 -9.30 -0.73
C ALA A 402 -0.96 -8.41 -1.10
N GLN A 403 -0.83 -7.66 -2.20
CA GLN A 403 -1.94 -6.85 -2.69
C GLN A 403 -3.09 -7.70 -3.29
N SER A 404 -2.79 -8.89 -3.79
CA SER A 404 -3.77 -9.75 -4.44
C SER A 404 -3.51 -11.24 -4.22
N GLU A 405 -4.51 -12.06 -4.52
CA GLU A 405 -4.43 -13.52 -4.47
C GLU A 405 -3.96 -14.14 -5.80
N SER A 406 -2.96 -13.54 -6.46
CA SER A 406 -2.43 -14.12 -7.70
C SER A 406 -1.71 -15.45 -7.45
N GLU A 407 -1.82 -16.41 -8.38
CA GLU A 407 -1.12 -17.70 -8.27
C GLU A 407 0.40 -17.50 -8.18
N GLU A 408 0.93 -16.50 -8.88
CA GLU A 408 2.34 -16.11 -8.82
C GLU A 408 2.74 -15.64 -7.41
N SER A 409 1.96 -14.73 -6.81
CA SER A 409 2.20 -14.25 -5.43
C SER A 409 2.15 -15.41 -4.45
N ILE A 410 1.15 -16.29 -4.56
CA ILE A 410 0.99 -17.45 -3.67
C ILE A 410 2.19 -18.41 -3.79
N ASN A 411 2.67 -18.67 -5.01
CA ASN A 411 3.83 -19.53 -5.23
C ASN A 411 5.09 -18.91 -4.63
N LYS A 412 5.35 -17.61 -4.87
CA LYS A 412 6.52 -16.93 -4.28
C LYS A 412 6.45 -16.87 -2.74
N ILE A 413 5.25 -16.76 -2.16
CA ILE A 413 5.04 -16.84 -0.71
C ILE A 413 5.38 -18.24 -0.19
N ARG A 414 4.87 -19.31 -0.84
CA ARG A 414 5.20 -20.70 -0.50
C ARG A 414 6.70 -20.95 -0.59
N ASP A 415 7.32 -20.46 -1.67
CA ASP A 415 8.76 -20.55 -1.88
C ASP A 415 9.54 -19.85 -0.77
N ASN A 416 9.08 -18.68 -0.32
CA ASN A 416 9.73 -17.98 0.79
C ASN A 416 9.53 -18.69 2.13
N ILE A 417 8.31 -19.17 2.43
CA ILE A 417 8.00 -19.92 3.66
C ILE A 417 8.86 -21.18 3.74
N PHE A 418 8.97 -21.94 2.66
CA PHE A 418 9.68 -23.22 2.67
C PHE A 418 11.10 -23.16 2.09
N ALA A 419 11.59 -21.95 1.83
CA ALA A 419 12.88 -21.64 1.22
C ALA A 419 13.19 -22.50 -0.01
N ASN A 420 12.26 -22.49 -0.97
CA ASN A 420 12.44 -23.10 -2.28
C ASN A 420 13.06 -22.05 -3.21
N GLU A 421 14.31 -22.27 -3.59
CA GLU A 421 15.11 -21.40 -4.43
C GLU A 421 15.13 -21.97 -5.84
N TRP A 422 14.56 -21.23 -6.79
CA TRP A 422 14.52 -21.63 -8.20
C TRP A 422 15.83 -21.31 -8.88
N ASN A 423 16.25 -22.17 -9.81
CA ASN A 423 17.34 -21.81 -10.70
C ASN A 423 16.84 -20.79 -11.74
N GLU A 424 17.42 -19.59 -11.74
CA GLU A 424 17.05 -18.49 -12.64
C GLU A 424 17.14 -18.86 -14.13
N ASN A 425 18.05 -19.77 -14.48
CA ASN A 425 18.26 -20.21 -15.86
C ASN A 425 17.49 -21.50 -16.22
N ASN A 426 16.88 -22.17 -15.23
CA ASN A 426 16.19 -23.42 -15.45
C ASN A 426 15.09 -23.66 -14.40
N HIS A 427 13.86 -23.29 -14.73
CA HIS A 427 12.70 -23.43 -13.84
C HIS A 427 12.32 -24.90 -13.53
N ASN A 428 13.00 -25.88 -14.14
CA ASN A 428 12.85 -27.30 -13.78
C ASN A 428 13.68 -27.69 -12.55
N VAL A 429 14.53 -26.79 -12.04
CA VAL A 429 15.44 -27.05 -10.93
C VAL A 429 15.07 -26.18 -9.73
N ILE A 430 14.78 -26.82 -8.60
CA ILE A 430 14.42 -26.16 -7.34
C ILE A 430 15.32 -26.69 -6.24
N THR A 431 15.88 -25.80 -5.44
CA THR A 431 16.69 -26.15 -4.27
C THR A 431 15.96 -25.77 -2.99
N VAL A 432 15.82 -26.71 -2.06
CA VAL A 432 15.27 -26.47 -0.73
C VAL A 432 16.41 -26.12 0.22
N ASN A 433 16.36 -24.92 0.79
CA ASN A 433 17.30 -24.47 1.81
C ASN A 433 16.82 -24.88 3.20
N LEU A 434 17.42 -25.95 3.75
CA LEU A 434 16.98 -26.55 5.02
C LEU A 434 17.19 -25.66 6.26
N VAL A 435 17.91 -24.54 6.12
CA VAL A 435 18.16 -23.56 7.19
C VAL A 435 17.13 -22.45 7.19
N LYS A 436 16.78 -21.97 5.99
CA LYS A 436 15.96 -20.77 5.79
C LYS A 436 14.47 -21.07 5.66
N GLY A 437 14.10 -22.34 5.49
CA GLY A 437 12.70 -22.77 5.33
C GLY A 437 12.08 -23.27 6.63
N TYR A 438 10.75 -23.11 6.74
CA TYR A 438 9.96 -23.78 7.77
C TYR A 438 9.94 -25.30 7.53
N GLY A 439 10.40 -26.07 8.51
CA GLY A 439 10.38 -27.53 8.46
C GLY A 439 10.28 -28.16 9.86
N ILE A 440 10.06 -29.47 9.92
CA ILE A 440 9.76 -30.18 11.17
C ILE A 440 10.71 -31.35 11.36
N ALA A 441 11.49 -31.30 12.42
CA ALA A 441 12.10 -32.48 12.99
C ALA A 441 11.08 -33.21 13.88
N ASN A 442 10.95 -34.53 13.71
CA ASN A 442 10.08 -35.33 14.57
C ASN A 442 10.64 -35.53 16.00
N LYS A 443 11.92 -35.21 16.21
CA LYS A 443 12.64 -35.35 17.47
C LYS A 443 13.60 -34.18 17.70
N ILE A 444 13.76 -33.81 18.97
CA ILE A 444 14.57 -32.67 19.43
C ILE A 444 16.06 -32.83 19.10
N LYS A 445 16.57 -34.06 19.00
CA LYS A 445 17.99 -34.33 18.71
C LYS A 445 18.40 -34.05 17.25
N THR A 446 17.45 -33.84 16.34
CA THR A 446 17.77 -33.41 14.98
C THR A 446 18.23 -31.96 15.05
N ASN A 447 19.49 -31.71 14.68
CA ASN A 447 20.14 -30.43 14.90
C ASN A 447 20.73 -29.87 13.60
N LEU A 448 20.97 -28.56 13.60
CA LEU A 448 21.69 -27.88 12.55
C LEU A 448 23.13 -27.65 12.99
N THR A 449 24.08 -28.08 12.19
CA THR A 449 25.51 -27.95 12.45
C THR A 449 26.14 -26.98 11.47
N LYS A 450 26.89 -26.00 11.98
CA LYS A 450 27.79 -25.22 11.12
C LYS A 450 28.95 -26.11 10.71
N PHE A 451 29.12 -26.29 9.42
CA PHE A 451 30.17 -27.09 8.83
C PHE A 451 31.12 -26.17 8.05
N SER A 452 32.41 -26.24 8.33
CA SER A 452 33.43 -25.54 7.55
C SER A 452 34.24 -26.56 6.79
N GLY A 453 34.09 -26.60 5.47
CA GLY A 453 34.80 -27.59 4.66
C GLY A 453 34.75 -27.30 3.17
N LYS A 454 35.21 -28.26 2.38
CA LYS A 454 35.38 -28.15 0.93
C LYS A 454 34.53 -29.19 0.21
N PHE A 455 33.99 -28.89 -0.96
CA PHE A 455 33.32 -29.90 -1.81
C PHE A 455 34.29 -30.84 -2.50
N ASN A 456 35.53 -30.39 -2.72
CA ASN A 456 36.61 -31.15 -3.31
C ASN A 456 37.94 -30.70 -2.70
N ASP A 457 39.00 -31.51 -2.83
CA ASP A 457 40.31 -31.21 -2.21
C ASP A 457 40.94 -29.90 -2.70
N ASN A 458 40.59 -29.51 -3.93
CA ASN A 458 41.09 -28.30 -4.60
C ASN A 458 40.20 -27.07 -4.40
N GLU A 459 39.06 -27.19 -3.71
CA GLU A 459 38.18 -26.05 -3.44
C GLU A 459 38.58 -25.30 -2.17
N GLU A 460 38.17 -24.04 -2.09
CA GLU A 460 38.31 -23.25 -0.87
C GLU A 460 37.35 -23.73 0.22
N THR A 461 37.80 -23.61 1.47
CA THR A 461 36.96 -23.91 2.63
C THR A 461 35.86 -22.87 2.73
N LYS A 462 34.60 -23.31 2.70
CA LYS A 462 33.42 -22.46 2.87
C LYS A 462 32.61 -22.91 4.09
N THR A 463 31.74 -22.01 4.56
CA THR A 463 30.77 -22.34 5.60
C THR A 463 29.49 -22.88 4.97
N TYR A 464 29.06 -24.02 5.47
CA TYR A 464 27.80 -24.69 5.17
C TYR A 464 27.04 -24.93 6.46
N TYR A 465 25.76 -25.24 6.32
CA TYR A 465 24.91 -25.66 7.43
C TYR A 465 24.27 -26.98 7.05
N LEU A 466 24.43 -27.97 7.93
CA LEU A 466 24.00 -29.33 7.69
C LEU A 466 23.02 -29.77 8.76
N LEU A 467 21.96 -30.44 8.34
CA LEU A 467 21.03 -31.15 9.19
C LEU A 467 21.66 -32.48 9.61
N GLY A 468 21.96 -32.61 10.89
CA GLY A 468 22.56 -33.79 11.48
C GLY A 468 21.54 -34.69 12.19
N TYR A 469 22.00 -35.85 12.64
CA TYR A 469 21.26 -36.73 13.57
C TYR A 469 19.92 -37.25 13.00
N LEU A 470 19.84 -37.47 11.68
CA LEU A 470 18.73 -38.20 11.03
C LEU A 470 18.99 -39.72 11.06
N GLY A 471 17.92 -40.53 11.12
CA GLY A 471 18.00 -42.00 11.27
C GLY A 471 18.17 -42.48 12.72
N SER A 472 18.46 -43.76 12.95
CA SER A 472 18.68 -44.38 14.26
C SER A 472 20.15 -44.73 14.60
N LYS A 473 20.72 -44.01 15.58
CA LYS A 473 21.52 -44.51 16.73
C LYS A 473 21.91 -43.33 17.63
N GLU A 474 21.61 -43.43 18.92
CA GLU A 474 22.41 -42.88 20.02
C GLU A 474 22.48 -43.95 21.11
N GLY A 475 23.64 -44.08 21.75
CA GLY A 475 23.93 -45.13 22.72
C GLY A 475 23.14 -45.02 24.03
N SER A 476 23.01 -46.17 24.69
CA SER A 476 22.82 -46.39 26.14
C SER A 476 22.10 -45.28 26.93
N GLY A 477 20.84 -45.01 26.61
CA GLY A 477 19.90 -44.26 27.45
C GLY A 477 18.48 -44.73 27.18
N ASN A 478 17.57 -44.60 28.16
CA ASN A 478 16.18 -45.08 28.12
C ASN A 478 15.29 -44.48 27.00
N ASP A 479 15.84 -43.69 26.07
CA ASP A 479 15.13 -43.23 24.88
C ASP A 479 15.01 -44.38 23.86
N SER A 480 13.81 -44.97 23.78
CA SER A 480 13.43 -45.97 22.80
C SER A 480 13.95 -45.68 21.37
N LYS A 481 14.41 -46.74 20.69
CA LYS A 481 14.92 -46.80 19.31
C LYS A 481 13.89 -46.30 18.27
N THR A 482 13.65 -44.98 18.21
CA THR A 482 12.67 -44.38 17.29
C THR A 482 13.38 -43.67 16.13
N ASP A 483 12.91 -43.89 14.91
CA ASP A 483 13.48 -43.32 13.70
C ASP A 483 13.40 -41.78 13.73
N ARG A 484 14.54 -41.10 13.57
CA ARG A 484 14.60 -39.63 13.44
C ARG A 484 14.44 -39.24 11.98
N TYR A 485 13.51 -38.35 11.68
CA TYR A 485 13.28 -37.84 10.34
C TYR A 485 12.99 -36.34 10.37
N TYR A 486 13.18 -35.72 9.22
CA TYR A 486 12.87 -34.32 8.99
C TYR A 486 11.87 -34.18 7.85
N VAL A 487 10.90 -33.29 8.04
CA VAL A 487 9.88 -32.93 7.07
C VAL A 487 10.19 -31.55 6.52
N PHE A 488 10.28 -31.44 5.21
CA PHE A 488 10.34 -30.19 4.49
C PHE A 488 9.33 -30.20 3.36
N TYR A 489 9.19 -29.06 2.70
CA TYR A 489 8.16 -28.84 1.71
C TYR A 489 8.76 -28.30 0.43
N LEU A 490 8.20 -28.74 -0.68
CA LEU A 490 8.65 -28.39 -2.02
C LEU A 490 7.47 -27.94 -2.87
N ASN A 491 7.51 -26.70 -3.33
CA ASN A 491 6.55 -26.11 -4.25
C ASN A 491 6.98 -26.41 -5.69
N ALA A 492 6.38 -27.42 -6.31
CA ALA A 492 6.73 -27.84 -7.66
C ALA A 492 5.98 -27.00 -8.73
N PRO A 493 6.66 -26.50 -9.79
CA PRO A 493 6.04 -25.73 -10.88
C PRO A 493 4.93 -26.50 -11.59
N THR A 494 5.19 -27.79 -11.78
CA THR A 494 4.40 -28.69 -12.60
C THR A 494 4.36 -30.05 -11.94
N GLN A 495 3.38 -30.85 -12.33
CA GLN A 495 3.34 -32.26 -11.95
C GLN A 495 4.38 -33.03 -12.77
N GLY A 496 5.08 -33.96 -12.14
CA GLY A 496 6.02 -34.84 -12.84
C GLY A 496 7.00 -35.56 -11.92
N THR A 497 7.93 -36.29 -12.52
CA THR A 497 8.99 -37.02 -11.81
C THR A 497 10.20 -36.10 -11.62
N TYR A 498 10.66 -35.94 -10.38
CA TYR A 498 11.80 -35.09 -10.03
C TYR A 498 12.96 -35.94 -9.53
N LYS A 499 14.12 -35.84 -10.18
CA LYS A 499 15.39 -36.39 -9.68
C LYS A 499 15.84 -35.61 -8.47
N ILE A 500 16.39 -36.30 -7.48
CA ILE A 500 16.90 -35.70 -6.25
C ILE A 500 18.42 -35.72 -6.23
N SER A 501 19.00 -34.59 -5.86
CA SER A 501 20.41 -34.46 -5.57
C SER A 501 20.61 -33.52 -4.38
N GLY A 502 21.84 -33.38 -3.93
CA GLY A 502 22.19 -32.46 -2.85
C GLY A 502 23.58 -32.77 -2.33
N PHE A 503 23.93 -32.16 -1.21
CA PHE A 503 25.25 -32.35 -0.61
C PHE A 503 25.19 -32.90 0.79
N TYR A 504 26.25 -33.61 1.17
CA TYR A 504 26.32 -34.30 2.44
C TYR A 504 27.75 -34.38 2.99
N ASN A 505 27.85 -34.52 4.31
CA ASN A 505 29.07 -34.90 5.02
C ASN A 505 28.84 -36.21 5.79
N SER A 506 29.76 -37.17 5.63
CA SER A 506 29.78 -38.40 6.43
C SER A 506 31.17 -38.99 6.50
N GLY A 507 31.63 -39.36 7.69
CA GLY A 507 32.91 -40.07 7.87
C GLY A 507 32.79 -41.60 7.77
N GLU A 508 31.59 -42.13 7.62
CA GLU A 508 31.29 -43.54 7.39
C GLU A 508 30.37 -43.71 6.18
N THR A 509 30.25 -44.94 5.67
CA THR A 509 29.25 -45.26 4.66
C THR A 509 27.84 -45.24 5.26
N ARG A 510 26.99 -44.34 4.77
CA ARG A 510 25.60 -44.14 5.21
C ARG A 510 24.63 -44.23 4.03
N GLY A 511 23.34 -44.26 4.34
CA GLY A 511 22.24 -44.23 3.37
C GLY A 511 21.23 -43.14 3.71
N LEU A 512 20.52 -42.67 2.69
CA LEU A 512 19.51 -41.62 2.77
C LEU A 512 18.27 -42.06 1.99
N SER A 513 17.09 -41.78 2.54
CA SER A 513 15.82 -42.05 1.89
C SER A 513 14.92 -40.85 1.99
N PHE A 514 14.20 -40.58 0.89
CA PHE A 514 13.18 -39.56 0.79
C PHE A 514 11.83 -40.22 0.54
N TRP A 515 10.80 -39.71 1.20
CA TRP A 515 9.43 -40.14 1.01
C TRP A 515 8.53 -38.95 0.74
N LYS A 516 7.52 -39.17 -0.10
CA LYS A 516 6.43 -38.22 -0.30
C LYS A 516 5.26 -38.57 0.62
N ASP A 517 4.67 -37.56 1.25
CA ASP A 517 3.46 -37.58 2.09
C ASP A 517 3.55 -38.41 3.39
N ALA A 518 3.98 -39.67 3.32
CA ALA A 518 4.00 -40.60 4.45
C ALA A 518 5.37 -41.25 4.66
N TYR A 519 5.80 -41.31 5.92
CA TYR A 519 7.06 -41.95 6.29
C TYR A 519 7.00 -43.45 6.01
N ASN A 520 8.05 -44.01 5.39
CA ASN A 520 8.08 -45.40 4.94
C ASN A 520 7.03 -45.79 3.88
N ALA A 521 6.48 -44.83 3.12
CA ALA A 521 5.72 -45.16 1.91
C ALA A 521 6.56 -46.09 1.00
N GLN A 522 5.95 -47.16 0.48
CA GLN A 522 6.64 -48.17 -0.36
C GLN A 522 6.23 -48.10 -1.83
N GLU A 523 5.28 -47.23 -2.18
CA GLU A 523 4.80 -47.09 -3.55
C GLU A 523 5.87 -46.51 -4.48
N ASN A 524 5.92 -47.01 -5.72
CA ASN A 524 6.74 -46.43 -6.78
C ASN A 524 6.37 -44.94 -6.97
N GLY A 525 7.37 -44.10 -7.21
CA GLY A 525 7.19 -42.65 -7.29
C GLY A 525 7.06 -41.94 -5.94
N LYS A 526 6.83 -42.64 -4.82
CA LYS A 526 6.75 -42.04 -3.48
C LYS A 526 7.99 -42.24 -2.62
N LYS A 527 9.03 -42.88 -3.15
CA LYS A 527 10.27 -43.17 -2.43
C LYS A 527 11.51 -43.04 -3.32
N ALA A 528 12.51 -42.29 -2.85
CA ALA A 528 13.84 -42.24 -3.43
C ALA A 528 14.89 -42.72 -2.43
N LYS A 529 15.91 -43.44 -2.90
CA LYS A 529 16.97 -44.00 -2.03
C LYS A 529 18.38 -43.78 -2.59
N PHE A 530 19.28 -43.43 -1.68
CA PHE A 530 20.71 -43.22 -1.95
C PHE A 530 21.54 -43.97 -0.93
N ASN A 531 22.55 -44.71 -1.37
CA ASN A 531 23.45 -45.50 -0.51
C ASN A 531 24.92 -45.17 -0.83
N ASN A 532 25.84 -45.77 -0.08
CA ASN A 532 27.29 -45.57 -0.26
C ASN A 532 27.71 -44.10 -0.07
N LEU A 533 26.99 -43.36 0.76
CA LEU A 533 27.25 -41.95 1.04
C LEU A 533 28.39 -41.83 2.05
N ASN A 534 29.62 -41.72 1.55
CA ASN A 534 30.84 -41.55 2.34
C ASN A 534 31.70 -40.40 1.77
N SER A 535 31.99 -39.39 2.59
CA SER A 535 32.80 -38.22 2.21
C SER A 535 34.32 -38.47 2.32
N GLY A 536 34.72 -39.63 2.83
CA GLY A 536 36.09 -40.07 3.06
C GLY A 536 36.25 -40.67 4.46
N ASN A 537 37.18 -41.62 4.64
CA ASN A 537 37.41 -42.29 5.92
C ASN A 537 37.60 -41.26 7.06
N ASN A 538 36.73 -41.33 8.07
CA ASN A 538 36.73 -40.46 9.26
C ASN A 538 36.58 -38.96 9.01
N ASN A 539 36.17 -38.52 7.80
CA ASN A 539 36.08 -37.10 7.48
C ASN A 539 34.75 -36.47 7.89
N TRP A 540 34.52 -36.38 9.20
CA TRP A 540 33.35 -35.72 9.79
C TRP A 540 33.47 -34.18 9.84
N THR A 541 34.60 -33.61 9.42
CA THR A 541 34.98 -32.25 9.80
C THR A 541 35.40 -31.33 8.66
N SER A 542 35.71 -31.83 7.45
CA SER A 542 36.32 -30.98 6.41
C SER A 542 35.92 -31.23 4.95
N LYS A 543 35.27 -32.35 4.60
CA LYS A 543 34.85 -32.63 3.21
C LYS A 543 33.34 -32.81 3.04
N LEU A 544 32.78 -32.18 2.01
CA LEU A 544 31.44 -32.43 1.48
C LEU A 544 31.54 -33.25 0.20
N LYS A 545 30.48 -33.98 -0.12
CA LYS A 545 30.27 -34.59 -1.44
C LYS A 545 28.84 -34.36 -1.90
N ASN A 546 28.62 -34.46 -3.20
CA ASN A 546 27.29 -34.50 -3.77
C ASN A 546 26.76 -35.93 -3.83
N PHE A 547 25.46 -36.08 -3.63
CA PHE A 547 24.72 -37.28 -4.01
C PHE A 547 23.79 -36.96 -5.17
N ASN A 548 23.64 -37.93 -6.08
CA ASN A 548 22.71 -37.89 -7.20
C ASN A 548 22.36 -39.32 -7.63
N GLU A 549 21.80 -39.48 -8.83
CA GLU A 549 21.40 -40.78 -9.38
C GLU A 549 22.53 -41.83 -9.40
N ALA A 550 23.81 -41.42 -9.47
CA ALA A 550 24.96 -42.32 -9.42
C ALA A 550 25.09 -43.06 -8.07
N GLN A 551 24.50 -42.53 -6.99
CA GLN A 551 24.48 -43.17 -5.66
C GLN A 551 23.18 -43.94 -5.39
N LYS A 552 22.36 -44.19 -6.40
CA LYS A 552 21.15 -45.02 -6.24
C LYS A 552 21.51 -46.46 -5.90
N LEU A 553 20.77 -47.07 -4.99
CA LEU A 553 20.89 -48.50 -4.74
C LEU A 553 20.25 -49.27 -5.90
N SER A 554 20.91 -50.34 -6.38
CA SER A 554 20.37 -51.21 -7.43
C SER A 554 18.91 -51.62 -7.14
N GLY A 555 18.02 -51.44 -8.12
CA GLY A 555 16.59 -51.70 -7.97
C GLY A 555 15.76 -50.63 -7.24
N ASN A 556 16.31 -49.45 -6.90
CA ASN A 556 15.56 -48.34 -6.30
C ASN A 556 15.55 -47.08 -7.20
N ASN A 557 14.55 -46.23 -7.00
CA ASN A 557 14.43 -44.94 -7.66
C ASN A 557 15.28 -43.86 -6.97
N ALA A 558 15.78 -42.91 -7.75
CA ALA A 558 16.47 -41.70 -7.28
C ALA A 558 15.60 -40.43 -7.47
N SER A 559 14.29 -40.63 -7.61
CA SER A 559 13.31 -39.61 -7.96
C SER A 559 12.00 -39.78 -7.18
N LEU A 560 11.22 -38.71 -7.12
CA LEU A 560 9.86 -38.66 -6.58
C LEU A 560 8.89 -38.07 -7.59
N ASP A 561 7.66 -38.58 -7.60
CA ASP A 561 6.56 -38.06 -8.42
C ASP A 561 5.79 -37.00 -7.63
N LEU A 562 5.95 -35.75 -8.04
CA LEU A 562 5.40 -34.58 -7.37
C LEU A 562 4.17 -34.07 -8.10
N ILE A 563 3.22 -33.51 -7.35
CA ILE A 563 2.10 -32.75 -7.92
C ILE A 563 2.48 -31.28 -8.05
N LYS A 564 1.84 -30.54 -8.97
CA LYS A 564 1.99 -29.08 -9.02
C LYS A 564 1.61 -28.47 -7.67
N GLY A 565 2.39 -27.49 -7.21
CA GLY A 565 2.22 -26.85 -5.91
C GLY A 565 2.98 -27.56 -4.79
N LEU A 566 2.48 -27.42 -3.56
CA LEU A 566 3.21 -27.83 -2.36
C LEU A 566 3.18 -29.35 -2.14
N ASN A 567 4.35 -29.96 -1.95
CA ASN A 567 4.54 -31.39 -1.67
C ASN A 567 5.24 -31.58 -0.33
N LYS A 568 4.76 -32.54 0.47
CA LYS A 568 5.39 -32.95 1.74
C LYS A 568 6.50 -33.95 1.46
N ILE A 569 7.73 -33.63 1.88
CA ILE A 569 8.88 -34.51 1.73
C ILE A 569 9.46 -34.85 3.10
N ILE A 570 9.68 -36.13 3.33
CA ILE A 570 10.23 -36.67 4.57
C ILE A 570 11.60 -37.27 4.26
N VAL A 571 12.62 -36.98 5.07
CA VAL A 571 13.98 -37.49 4.89
C VAL A 571 14.51 -38.15 6.16
N SER A 572 15.16 -39.31 6.02
CA SER A 572 15.76 -40.09 7.12
C SER A 572 16.86 -41.04 6.62
N GLY A 573 17.66 -41.57 7.54
CA GLY A 573 18.63 -42.64 7.28
C GLY A 573 18.17 -43.96 7.89
N LYS A 574 17.85 -44.97 7.06
CA LYS A 574 17.27 -46.24 7.53
C LYS A 574 18.00 -47.51 7.07
N GLU A 575 18.89 -47.41 6.09
CA GLU A 575 19.24 -48.59 5.28
C GLU A 575 20.70 -49.06 5.46
N ALA A 576 21.68 -48.15 5.62
CA ALA A 576 23.09 -48.49 5.85
C ALA A 576 23.56 -47.95 7.20
N ASN A 577 23.92 -48.84 8.13
CA ASN A 577 24.32 -48.53 9.51
C ASN A 577 23.27 -47.73 10.31
N ASN A 578 22.01 -47.71 9.86
CA ASN A 578 20.86 -47.05 10.46
C ASN A 578 21.00 -45.53 10.71
N ALA A 579 22.03 -44.85 10.22
CA ALA A 579 22.18 -43.40 10.37
C ALA A 579 22.24 -42.72 9.00
N ALA A 580 21.78 -41.47 8.93
CA ALA A 580 21.95 -40.64 7.74
C ALA A 580 23.33 -39.95 7.75
N PRO A 581 23.85 -39.54 6.58
CA PRO A 581 24.88 -38.50 6.56
C PRO A 581 24.32 -37.16 7.07
N ASN A 582 25.21 -36.23 7.47
CA ASN A 582 24.82 -34.84 7.70
C ASN A 582 24.41 -34.23 6.34
N LEU A 583 23.21 -33.69 6.26
CA LEU A 583 22.55 -33.33 5.00
C LEU A 583 22.48 -31.82 4.80
N GLY A 584 22.92 -31.34 3.64
CA GLY A 584 22.78 -29.94 3.23
C GLY A 584 21.52 -29.66 2.44
N ASN A 585 21.53 -28.58 1.66
CA ASN A 585 20.42 -28.24 0.77
C ASN A 585 20.20 -29.35 -0.27
N ILE A 586 18.93 -29.51 -0.66
CA ILE A 586 18.48 -30.59 -1.53
C ILE A 586 17.93 -29.99 -2.80
N THR A 587 18.33 -30.50 -3.95
CA THR A 587 17.91 -30.05 -5.26
C THR A 587 17.00 -31.08 -5.92
N PHE A 588 15.91 -30.61 -6.49
CA PHE A 588 14.93 -31.38 -7.26
C PHE A 588 14.96 -30.90 -8.70
N THR A 589 15.11 -31.83 -9.64
CA THR A 589 15.16 -31.54 -11.08
C THR A 589 14.08 -32.32 -11.81
N LEU A 590 13.12 -31.64 -12.44
CA LEU A 590 12.07 -32.26 -13.25
C LEU A 590 12.71 -33.04 -14.41
N VAL A 591 12.33 -34.30 -14.55
CA VAL A 591 12.68 -35.14 -15.71
C VAL A 591 11.83 -34.70 -16.89
N GLN A 592 12.49 -34.35 -17.99
CA GLN A 592 11.85 -34.02 -19.25
C GLN A 592 11.53 -35.27 -20.08
#